data_AF-A0A6I5ZUN4-F1
#
_entry.id   AF-A0A6I5ZUN4-F1
#
_cell.length_a   1.000
_cell.length_b   1.000
_cell.length_c   1.000
_cell.angle_alpha   90.00
_cell.angle_beta   90.00
_cell.angle_gamma   90.00
#
_symmetry.space_group_name_H-M   'P 1'
#
loop_
_entity.id
_entity.type
_entity.pdbx_description
1 polymer ?
#
loop_
_entity_poly.entity_id
_entity_poly.type
_entity_poly.pdbx_seq_one_letter_code
_entity_poly.pdbx_strand_id
1 'polypeptide(L)'
;MKKEYHYDTELDVAIAKKTAELMKKAADEYIFDPNTEVMPAPRHWGEFPGRTRVCFTKTIREDGSLYYHMSVSAPYGRVKDLVVAALLKLFDAPSAVTEVPPGINPNVRHFCWPAGSGKVH
;
A
#
# COMPACT_ATOMS: atom_id res chain seq x y z
N MET A 1 35.11 18.91 -0.19
CA MET A 1 34.86 17.87 -1.21
C MET A 1 33.36 17.81 -1.45
N LYS A 2 32.86 18.14 -2.65
CA LYS A 2 31.43 17.99 -2.97
C LYS A 2 31.18 16.53 -3.33
N LYS A 3 30.17 15.91 -2.72
CA LYS A 3 29.66 14.59 -3.14
C LYS A 3 28.62 14.82 -4.21
N GLU A 4 28.86 14.28 -5.40
CA GLU A 4 27.84 14.16 -6.44
C GLU A 4 27.16 12.82 -6.31
N TYR A 5 25.83 12.83 -6.37
CA TYR A 5 24.99 11.64 -6.34
C TYR A 5 24.35 11.50 -7.70
N HIS A 6 24.60 10.37 -8.37
CA HIS A 6 23.90 10.01 -9.59
C HIS A 6 22.67 9.17 -9.21
N TYR A 7 21.49 9.66 -9.57
CA TYR A 7 20.21 9.06 -9.27
C TYR A 7 19.44 8.87 -10.57
N ASP A 8 18.99 7.64 -10.83
CA ASP A 8 18.18 7.31 -12.01
C ASP A 8 16.70 7.31 -11.62
N THR A 9 16.03 8.41 -11.94
CA THR A 9 14.60 8.59 -11.64
C THR A 9 13.71 7.64 -12.42
N GLU A 10 14.11 7.25 -13.63
CA GLU A 10 13.27 6.41 -14.50
C GLU A 10 13.26 4.96 -14.04
N LEU A 11 14.43 4.46 -13.65
CA LEU A 11 14.57 3.12 -13.06
C LEU A 11 13.74 2.99 -11.78
N ASP A 12 13.78 3.99 -10.90
CA ASP A 12 13.03 3.98 -9.65
C ASP A 12 11.51 4.01 -9.88
N VAL A 13 11.03 4.76 -10.87
CA VAL A 13 9.62 4.75 -11.28
C VAL A 13 9.21 3.40 -11.85
N ALA A 14 10.06 2.78 -12.68
CA ALA A 14 9.77 1.47 -13.26
C ALA A 14 9.71 0.37 -12.18
N ILE A 15 10.66 0.38 -11.22
CA ILE A 15 10.65 -0.54 -10.08
C ILE A 15 9.39 -0.34 -9.24
N ALA A 16 9.05 0.92 -8.91
CA ALA A 16 7.85 1.22 -8.12
C ALA A 16 6.56 0.71 -8.78
N LYS A 17 6.41 0.90 -10.10
CA LYS A 17 5.26 0.38 -10.87
C LYS A 17 5.20 -1.14 -10.81
N LYS A 18 6.31 -1.82 -11.10
CA LYS A 18 6.39 -3.29 -11.10
C LYS A 18 6.06 -3.87 -9.71
N THR A 19 6.60 -3.26 -8.65
CA THR A 19 6.30 -3.67 -7.26
C THR A 19 4.81 -3.51 -6.96
N ALA A 20 4.21 -2.36 -7.29
CA ALA A 20 2.78 -2.12 -7.08
C ALA A 20 1.91 -3.11 -7.86
N GLU A 21 2.23 -3.41 -9.11
CA GLU A 21 1.52 -4.40 -9.93
C GLU A 21 1.54 -5.81 -9.32
N LEU A 22 2.71 -6.28 -8.86
CA LEU A 22 2.85 -7.58 -8.19
C LEU A 22 2.03 -7.64 -6.90
N MET A 23 2.08 -6.57 -6.10
CA MET A 23 1.32 -6.48 -4.85
C MET A 23 -0.19 -6.45 -5.10
N LYS A 24 -0.67 -5.71 -6.11
CA LYS A 24 -2.08 -5.69 -6.51
C LYS A 24 -2.56 -7.09 -6.90
N LYS A 25 -1.82 -7.76 -7.79
CA LYS A 25 -2.14 -9.14 -8.20
C LYS A 25 -2.18 -10.09 -7.00
N ALA A 26 -1.21 -10.00 -6.09
CA ALA A 26 -1.20 -10.81 -4.89
C ALA A 26 -2.39 -10.53 -3.96
N ALA A 27 -2.78 -9.26 -3.80
CA ALA A 27 -3.94 -8.90 -2.99
C ALA A 27 -5.27 -9.41 -3.60
N ASP A 28 -5.38 -9.41 -4.93
CA ASP A 28 -6.57 -9.93 -5.61
C ASP A 28 -6.64 -11.46 -5.59
N GLU A 29 -5.50 -12.15 -5.69
CA GLU A 29 -5.40 -13.62 -5.66
C GLU A 29 -5.57 -14.19 -4.24
N TYR A 30 -5.11 -13.45 -3.23
CA TYR A 30 -5.11 -13.89 -1.83
C TYR A 30 -5.82 -12.88 -0.94
N ILE A 31 -7.16 -12.92 -0.98
CA ILE A 31 -8.01 -12.08 -0.15
C ILE A 31 -7.77 -12.41 1.34
N PHE A 32 -7.51 -11.39 2.14
CA PHE A 32 -7.35 -11.51 3.57
C PHE A 32 -8.72 -11.57 4.26
N ASP A 33 -8.96 -12.63 5.03
CA ASP A 33 -10.11 -12.73 5.92
C ASP A 33 -9.65 -12.42 7.36
N PRO A 34 -10.06 -11.27 7.93
CA PRO A 34 -9.65 -10.88 9.27
C PRO A 34 -10.16 -11.86 10.34
N ASN A 35 -11.22 -12.62 10.08
CA ASN A 35 -11.78 -13.61 11.01
C ASN A 35 -10.93 -14.89 11.09
N THR A 36 -10.04 -15.11 10.12
CA THR A 36 -9.11 -16.25 10.13
C THR A 36 -7.77 -15.94 10.80
N GLU A 37 -7.54 -14.68 11.19
CA GLU A 37 -6.36 -14.18 11.91
C GLU A 37 -4.98 -14.44 11.28
N VAL A 38 -4.91 -14.86 10.00
CA VAL A 38 -3.62 -15.16 9.34
C VAL A 38 -3.03 -13.91 8.66
N MET A 39 -2.09 -13.22 9.30
CA MET A 39 -1.29 -12.11 8.69
C MET A 39 0.11 -11.98 9.33
N PRO A 40 1.24 -11.73 8.59
CA PRO A 40 1.36 -11.38 7.16
C PRO A 40 2.26 -12.32 6.31
N ALA A 41 1.78 -12.65 5.11
CA ALA A 41 2.62 -13.26 4.07
C ALA A 41 3.55 -12.20 3.42
N PRO A 42 4.78 -12.55 3.01
CA PRO A 42 5.72 -11.60 2.39
C PRO A 42 5.16 -10.84 1.17
N ARG A 43 4.23 -11.46 0.43
CA ARG A 43 3.61 -10.90 -0.79
C ARG A 43 2.76 -9.64 -0.56
N HIS A 44 2.35 -9.37 0.68
CA HIS A 44 1.59 -8.17 1.01
C HIS A 44 2.48 -6.96 1.25
N TRP A 45 3.81 -7.14 1.31
CA TRP A 45 4.77 -6.07 1.60
C TRP A 45 5.63 -5.75 0.38
N GLY A 46 5.94 -4.47 0.21
CA GLY A 46 6.87 -3.98 -0.81
C GLY A 46 7.66 -2.77 -0.34
N GLU A 47 8.92 -2.68 -0.77
CA GLU A 47 9.75 -1.50 -0.56
C GLU A 47 9.82 -0.67 -1.84
N PHE A 48 9.69 0.64 -1.67
CA PHE A 48 9.66 1.67 -2.70
C PHE A 48 10.83 2.64 -2.49
N PRO A 49 11.19 3.45 -3.51
CA PRO A 49 12.21 4.48 -3.41
C PRO A 49 12.14 5.30 -2.12
N GLY A 50 13.31 5.64 -1.58
CA GLY A 50 13.42 6.33 -0.29
C GLY A 50 13.17 5.43 0.94
N ARG A 51 13.24 4.10 0.78
CA ARG A 51 12.97 3.09 1.84
C ARG A 51 11.54 3.16 2.39
N THR A 52 10.61 3.61 1.56
CA THR A 52 9.19 3.63 1.91
C THR A 52 8.67 2.20 1.82
N ARG A 53 8.04 1.70 2.88
CA ARG A 53 7.46 0.36 2.93
C ARG A 53 5.95 0.45 2.87
N VAL A 54 5.37 -0.36 1.99
CA VAL A 54 3.93 -0.47 1.80
C VAL A 54 3.50 -1.88 2.20
N CYS A 55 2.45 -1.98 3.00
CA CYS A 55 1.62 -3.18 3.07
C CYS A 55 0.36 -2.93 2.24
N PHE A 56 -0.02 -3.86 1.36
CA PHE A 56 -1.23 -3.77 0.56
C PHE A 56 -2.00 -5.08 0.62
N THR A 57 -3.29 -4.99 0.98
CA THR A 57 -4.18 -6.14 1.11
C THR A 57 -5.55 -5.83 0.57
N LYS A 58 -6.25 -6.87 0.13
CA LYS A 58 -7.69 -6.85 -0.14
C LYS A 58 -8.36 -7.67 0.95
N THR A 59 -9.42 -7.14 1.54
CA THR A 59 -10.00 -7.68 2.76
C THR A 59 -11.52 -7.75 2.66
N ILE A 60 -12.11 -8.78 3.25
CA ILE A 60 -13.56 -8.96 3.38
C ILE A 60 -14.03 -8.33 4.69
N ARG A 61 -15.10 -7.54 4.63
CA ARG A 61 -15.84 -7.08 5.81
C ARG A 61 -16.91 -8.08 6.21
N GLU A 62 -17.42 -7.97 7.44
CA GLU A 62 -18.52 -8.80 7.95
C GLU A 62 -19.77 -8.79 7.06
N ASP A 63 -20.02 -7.67 6.35
CA ASP A 63 -21.13 -7.53 5.41
C ASP A 63 -20.86 -8.14 4.02
N GLY A 64 -19.74 -8.84 3.84
CA GLY A 64 -19.30 -9.45 2.59
C GLY A 64 -18.71 -8.48 1.57
N SER A 65 -18.60 -7.19 1.89
CA SER A 65 -17.99 -6.21 1.00
C SER A 65 -16.46 -6.30 1.00
N LEU A 66 -15.86 -6.06 -0.18
CA LEU A 66 -14.41 -6.07 -0.36
C LEU A 66 -13.85 -4.65 -0.32
N TYR A 67 -12.74 -4.47 0.40
CA TYR A 67 -11.99 -3.22 0.42
C TYR A 67 -10.49 -3.46 0.30
N TYR A 68 -9.79 -2.50 -0.28
CA TYR A 68 -8.33 -2.46 -0.22
C TYR A 68 -7.89 -1.70 1.03
N HIS A 69 -6.85 -2.21 1.68
CA HIS A 69 -6.12 -1.53 2.75
C HIS A 69 -4.67 -1.37 2.35
N MET A 70 -4.18 -0.13 2.44
CA MET A 70 -2.79 0.22 2.25
C MET A 70 -2.24 0.82 3.53
N SER A 71 -1.17 0.25 4.07
CA SER A 71 -0.37 0.89 5.11
C SER A 71 0.96 1.36 4.54
N VAL A 72 1.39 2.57 4.91
CA VAL A 72 2.61 3.19 4.40
C VAL A 72 3.45 3.66 5.57
N SER A 73 4.72 3.28 5.56
CA SER A 73 5.70 3.66 6.58
C SER A 73 7.06 3.98 5.98
N ALA A 74 7.86 4.76 6.71
CA ALA A 74 9.24 5.04 6.37
C ALA A 74 10.11 5.02 7.64
N PRO A 75 11.41 4.71 7.52
CA PRO A 75 12.28 4.57 8.70
C PRO A 75 12.56 5.88 9.44
N TYR A 76 12.38 7.04 8.80
CA TYR A 76 12.82 8.34 9.32
C TYR A 76 11.67 9.29 9.70
N GLY A 77 10.46 8.75 9.89
CA GLY A 77 9.29 9.52 10.32
C GLY A 77 8.08 9.33 9.41
N ARG A 78 7.06 10.15 9.62
CA ARG A 78 5.79 10.07 8.90
C ARG A 78 5.98 10.39 7.41
N VAL A 79 5.37 9.58 6.56
CA VAL A 79 5.44 9.72 5.10
C VAL A 79 4.68 10.96 4.64
N LYS A 80 5.36 11.79 3.83
CA LYS A 80 4.82 13.05 3.28
C LYS A 80 3.61 12.79 2.37
N ASP A 81 2.68 13.75 2.34
CA ASP A 81 1.45 13.65 1.53
C ASP A 81 1.71 13.43 0.04
N LEU A 82 2.74 14.08 -0.52
CA LEU A 82 3.08 13.90 -1.94
C LEU A 82 3.47 12.45 -2.26
N VAL A 83 4.22 11.80 -1.37
CA VAL A 83 4.64 10.40 -1.55
C VAL A 83 3.43 9.48 -1.42
N VAL A 84 2.55 9.73 -0.45
CA VAL A 84 1.28 8.99 -0.30
C VAL A 84 0.41 9.14 -1.54
N ALA A 85 0.25 10.36 -2.07
CA ALA A 85 -0.55 10.61 -3.26
C ALA A 85 0.01 9.88 -4.49
N ALA A 86 1.35 9.83 -4.64
CA ALA A 86 1.99 9.07 -5.70
C ALA A 86 1.75 7.56 -5.55
N LEU A 87 1.88 7.01 -4.34
CA LEU A 87 1.60 5.60 -4.06
C LEU A 87 0.14 5.26 -4.34
N LEU A 88 -0.81 6.05 -3.82
CA LEU A 88 -2.24 5.86 -4.09
C LEU A 88 -2.55 5.79 -5.58
N LYS A 89 -1.91 6.62 -6.40
CA LYS A 89 -2.03 6.55 -7.87
C LYS A 89 -1.45 5.27 -8.46
N LEU A 90 -0.31 4.77 -7.97
CA LEU A 90 0.27 3.50 -8.43
C LEU A 90 -0.63 2.29 -8.12
N PHE A 91 -1.37 2.38 -7.02
CA PHE A 91 -2.33 1.36 -6.58
C PHE A 91 -3.75 1.56 -7.15
N ASP A 92 -3.92 2.44 -8.13
CA ASP A 92 -5.21 2.74 -8.78
C ASP A 92 -6.32 3.12 -7.78
N ALA A 93 -5.95 3.78 -6.67
CA ALA A 93 -6.91 4.23 -5.68
C ALA A 93 -7.84 5.32 -6.28
N PRO A 94 -9.13 5.34 -5.89
CA PRO A 94 -10.05 6.38 -6.33
C PRO A 94 -9.62 7.77 -5.83
N SER A 95 -10.22 8.81 -6.41
CA SER A 95 -9.94 10.20 -6.04
C SER A 95 -10.25 10.53 -4.57
N ALA A 96 -11.08 9.72 -3.92
CA ALA A 96 -11.42 9.83 -2.50
C ALA A 96 -11.09 8.52 -1.78
N VAL A 97 -10.17 8.58 -0.81
CA VAL A 97 -9.80 7.47 0.07
C VAL A 97 -9.99 7.87 1.53
N THR A 98 -10.23 6.89 2.40
CA THR A 98 -10.34 7.14 3.84
C THR A 98 -8.99 6.90 4.51
N GLU A 99 -8.40 7.90 5.15
CA GLU A 99 -7.25 7.71 6.04
C GLU A 99 -7.75 7.29 7.42
N VAL A 100 -7.25 6.16 7.93
CA VAL A 100 -7.60 5.63 9.25
C VAL A 100 -6.51 6.04 10.25
N PRO A 101 -6.87 6.51 11.46
CA PRO A 101 -5.89 6.82 12.50
C PRO A 101 -4.97 5.61 12.79
N PRO A 102 -3.68 5.85 13.04
CA PRO A 102 -2.76 4.77 13.40
C PRO A 102 -3.11 4.17 14.76
N GLY A 103 -3.13 2.83 14.84
CA GLY A 103 -3.40 2.14 16.11
C GLY A 103 -2.20 2.10 17.07
N ILE A 104 -1.00 1.82 16.55
CA ILE A 104 0.21 1.60 17.38
C ILE A 104 1.32 2.60 17.02
N ASN A 105 1.70 2.69 15.75
CA ASN A 105 2.81 3.55 15.31
C ASN A 105 2.27 4.82 14.63
N PRO A 106 2.43 6.01 15.24
CA PRO A 106 1.88 7.27 14.71
C PRO A 106 2.52 7.71 13.39
N ASN A 107 3.65 7.12 13.00
CA ASN A 107 4.32 7.41 11.73
C ASN A 107 3.78 6.56 10.57
N VAL A 108 3.01 5.50 10.86
CA VAL A 108 2.35 4.69 9.84
C VAL A 108 1.07 5.37 9.43
N ARG A 109 0.81 5.43 8.13
CA ARG A 109 -0.44 5.95 7.58
C ARG A 109 -1.23 4.81 6.97
N HIS A 110 -2.52 4.76 7.26
CA HIS A 110 -3.41 3.70 6.80
C HIS A 110 -4.49 4.28 5.90
N PHE A 111 -4.72 3.66 4.75
CA PHE A 111 -5.71 4.11 3.78
C PHE A 111 -6.60 2.94 3.39
N CYS A 112 -7.90 3.20 3.33
CA CYS A 112 -8.90 2.23 2.92
C CYS A 112 -9.77 2.79 1.80
N TRP A 113 -10.10 1.95 0.82
CA TRP A 113 -11.09 2.26 -0.22
C TRP A 113 -11.77 0.99 -0.73
N PRO A 114 -12.98 1.10 -1.31
CA PRO A 114 -13.70 -0.06 -1.86
C PRO A 114 -12.89 -0.74 -2.98
N ALA A 115 -12.90 -2.07 -3.02
CA ALA A 115 -12.22 -2.85 -4.05
C ALA A 115 -13.08 -3.07 -5.33
N GLY A 116 -14.07 -2.21 -5.56
CA GLY A 116 -15.08 -2.37 -6.61
C GLY A 116 -16.27 -3.24 -6.17
N SER A 117 -17.27 -3.38 -7.06
CA SER A 117 -18.59 -4.00 -6.79
C SER A 117 -18.60 -5.53 -6.73
N GLY A 118 -17.49 -6.18 -6.37
CA GLY A 118 -17.46 -7.61 -6.12
C GLY A 118 -18.05 -7.91 -4.75
N LYS A 119 -19.32 -8.32 -4.69
CA LYS A 119 -19.81 -9.06 -3.52
C LYS A 119 -19.32 -10.50 -3.67
N VAL A 120 -18.67 -11.04 -2.65
CA VAL A 120 -18.45 -12.50 -2.57
C VAL A 120 -19.79 -13.07 -2.11
N HIS A 121 -20.48 -13.78 -3.00
CA HIS A 121 -21.75 -14.47 -2.73
C HIS A 121 -21.50 -15.83 -2.08
#